data_AF-A0A9N9DJP0-F1
#
_entry.id   AF-A0A9N9DJP0-F1
#
_cell.length_a   1.000
_cell.length_b   1.000
_cell.length_c   1.000
_cell.angle_alpha   90.00
_cell.angle_beta   90.00
_cell.angle_gamma   90.00
#
_symmetry.space_group_name_H-M   'P 1'
#
loop_
_entity.id
_entity.type
_entity.pdbx_description
1 polymer ?
#
loop_
_entity_poly.entity_id
_entity_poly.type
_entity_poly.pdbx_seq_one_letter_code
_entity_poly.pdbx_strand_id
1 'polypeptide(L)'
;MHFELLKGAYKAFIEAIETGISHKKLKSATFDYIYEQGYTEKDLFQTLNNLYPNLNPIYFALFGFCYEQGIGTQRNINISFQIYLQGAMKEDATSVHWCRLAADKGLALAQDKFALSASRGKGMKRDLHEAI
;
A
#
# COMPACT_ATOMS: atom_id res chain seq x y z
N MET A 1 18.04 8.60 -10.84
CA MET A 1 16.80 8.61 -11.65
C MET A 1 15.65 7.91 -10.92
N HIS A 2 15.76 6.61 -10.58
CA HIS A 2 14.67 5.86 -9.92
C HIS A 2 14.23 6.35 -8.54
N PHE A 3 15.13 6.96 -7.75
CA PHE A 3 14.79 7.46 -6.41
C PHE A 3 13.87 8.70 -6.42
N GLU A 4 14.01 9.58 -7.41
CA GLU A 4 13.18 10.80 -7.49
C GLU A 4 11.75 10.47 -7.92
N LEU A 5 11.60 9.52 -8.86
CA LEU A 5 10.29 8.97 -9.23
C LEU A 5 9.54 8.43 -8.01
N LEU A 6 10.18 7.58 -7.19
CA LEU A 6 9.55 6.98 -6.01
C LEU A 6 9.15 8.02 -4.97
N LYS A 7 10.04 8.97 -4.65
CA LYS A 7 9.75 10.01 -3.68
C LYS A 7 8.56 10.87 -4.11
N GLY A 8 8.54 11.30 -5.36
CA GLY A 8 7.48 12.14 -5.87
C GLY A 8 6.14 11.40 -5.99
N ALA A 9 6.15 10.16 -6.50
CA ALA A 9 4.95 9.32 -6.55
C ALA A 9 4.39 9.05 -5.14
N TYR A 10 5.27 8.77 -4.17
CA TYR A 10 4.86 8.60 -2.78
C TYR A 10 4.31 9.88 -2.16
N LYS A 11 4.94 11.03 -2.41
CA LYS A 11 4.44 12.32 -1.93
C LYS A 11 3.03 12.60 -2.46
N ALA A 12 2.82 12.43 -3.77
CA ALA A 12 1.50 12.61 -4.38
C ALA A 12 0.46 11.63 -3.80
N PHE A 13 0.86 10.39 -3.55
CA PHE A 13 0.02 9.38 -2.92
C PHE A 13 -0.42 9.78 -1.50
N ILE A 14 0.50 10.29 -0.67
CA ILE A 14 0.19 10.73 0.69
C ILE A 14 -0.67 11.99 0.71
N GLU A 15 -0.34 13.00 -0.11
CA GLU A 15 -1.13 14.24 -0.21
C GLU A 15 -2.57 13.94 -0.65
N ALA A 16 -2.73 13.00 -1.57
CA ALA A 16 -4.04 12.51 -1.97
C ALA A 16 -4.79 11.79 -0.83
N ILE A 17 -4.10 11.04 0.03
CA ILE A 17 -4.73 10.43 1.22
C ILE A 17 -5.17 11.50 2.22
N GLU A 18 -4.31 12.47 2.51
CA GLU A 18 -4.55 13.53 3.50
C GLU A 18 -5.70 14.46 3.10
N THR A 19 -5.90 14.68 1.81
CA THR A 19 -7.01 15.48 1.26
C THR A 19 -8.36 14.75 1.26
N GLY A 20 -8.42 13.51 1.75
CA GLY A 20 -9.66 12.74 1.91
C GLY A 20 -10.33 12.37 0.59
N ILE A 21 -9.60 12.36 -0.53
CA ILE A 21 -10.18 12.00 -1.83
C ILE A 21 -10.50 10.50 -1.91
N SER A 22 -11.64 10.19 -2.53
CA SER A 22 -12.09 8.81 -2.77
C SER A 22 -11.03 7.98 -3.51
N HIS A 23 -10.97 6.67 -3.27
CA HIS A 23 -10.07 5.70 -3.95
C HIS A 23 -9.97 5.92 -5.48
N LYS A 24 -11.08 6.26 -6.13
CA LYS A 24 -11.12 6.48 -7.60
C LYS A 24 -10.34 7.73 -8.03
N LYS A 25 -10.36 8.78 -7.21
CA LYS A 25 -9.60 10.04 -7.44
C LYS A 25 -8.15 9.93 -6.99
N LEU A 26 -7.88 9.12 -5.95
CA LEU A 26 -6.51 8.80 -5.50
C LEU A 26 -5.66 8.24 -6.66
N LYS A 27 -6.26 7.38 -7.50
CA LYS A 27 -5.60 6.83 -8.69
C LYS A 27 -5.13 7.94 -9.65
N SER A 28 -5.99 8.91 -10.01
CA SER A 28 -5.57 9.95 -10.96
C SER A 28 -4.53 10.88 -10.36
N ALA A 29 -4.74 11.34 -9.12
CA ALA A 29 -3.84 12.29 -8.46
C ALA A 29 -2.42 11.74 -8.26
N THR A 30 -2.29 10.44 -7.97
CA THR A 30 -0.98 9.79 -7.83
C THR A 30 -0.23 9.73 -9.17
N PHE A 31 -0.96 9.73 -10.31
CA PHE A 31 -0.36 9.58 -11.62
C PHE A 31 -0.11 10.87 -12.38
N ASP A 32 -0.79 11.95 -12.03
CA ASP A 32 -0.54 13.26 -12.61
C ASP A 32 0.96 13.59 -12.48
N TYR A 33 1.55 13.35 -11.30
CA TYR A 33 2.99 13.51 -11.08
C TYR A 33 3.87 12.64 -11.98
N ILE A 34 3.62 11.32 -12.08
CA ILE A 34 4.51 10.44 -12.86
C ILE A 34 4.43 10.75 -14.35
N TYR A 35 3.25 11.12 -14.85
CA TYR A 35 3.04 11.49 -16.25
C TYR A 35 3.68 12.83 -16.59
N GLU A 36 3.62 13.82 -15.69
CA GLU A 36 4.33 15.10 -15.84
C GLU A 36 5.85 14.91 -15.94
N GLN A 37 6.39 13.91 -15.24
CA GLN A 37 7.81 13.56 -15.31
C GLN A 37 8.16 12.61 -16.47
N GLY A 38 7.19 12.25 -17.32
CA GLY A 38 7.38 11.38 -18.49
C GLY A 38 7.52 9.89 -18.16
N TYR A 39 7.14 9.47 -16.95
CA TYR A 39 7.13 8.07 -16.53
C TYR A 39 5.75 7.44 -16.70
N THR A 40 5.72 6.11 -16.76
CA THR A 40 4.48 5.33 -16.82
C THR A 40 4.19 4.61 -15.51
N GLU A 41 2.95 4.14 -15.35
CA GLU A 41 2.56 3.24 -14.25
C GLU A 41 3.46 1.98 -14.18
N LYS A 42 3.90 1.49 -15.34
CA LYS A 42 4.78 0.32 -15.45
C LYS A 42 6.18 0.62 -14.92
N ASP A 43 6.71 1.82 -15.18
CA ASP A 43 8.01 2.24 -14.67
C ASP A 43 8.01 2.36 -13.15
N LEU A 44 6.93 2.94 -12.60
CA LEU A 44 6.71 3.00 -11.15
C LEU A 44 6.67 1.58 -10.55
N PHE A 45 5.82 0.71 -11.10
CA PHE A 45 5.67 -0.65 -10.58
C PHE A 45 6.98 -1.44 -10.68
N GLN A 46 7.67 -1.39 -11.82
CA GLN A 46 8.96 -2.05 -12.00
C GLN A 46 10.00 -1.54 -11.01
N THR A 47 10.02 -0.23 -10.74
CA THR A 47 10.94 0.35 -9.76
C THR A 47 10.65 -0.17 -8.35
N LEU A 48 9.39 -0.21 -7.92
CA LEU A 48 8.97 -0.78 -6.62
C LEU A 48 9.32 -2.27 -6.53
N ASN A 49 9.02 -3.03 -7.58
CA ASN A 49 9.23 -4.46 -7.64
C ASN A 49 10.72 -4.84 -7.62
N ASN A 50 11.57 -4.09 -8.32
CA ASN A 50 13.02 -4.34 -8.37
C ASN A 50 13.71 -4.07 -7.03
N LEU A 51 13.17 -3.14 -6.23
CA LEU A 51 13.69 -2.85 -4.90
C LEU A 51 13.19 -3.83 -3.84
N TYR A 52 12.06 -4.49 -4.07
CA TYR A 52 11.54 -5.50 -3.16
C TYR A 52 12.43 -6.77 -3.16
N PRO A 53 12.80 -7.35 -1.99
CA PRO A 53 12.29 -7.07 -0.63
C PRO A 53 13.03 -5.99 0.17
N ASN A 54 14.07 -5.36 -0.38
CA ASN A 54 14.85 -4.29 0.27
C ASN A 54 14.20 -2.90 0.18
N LEU A 55 12.97 -2.82 -0.32
CA LEU A 55 12.20 -1.60 -0.46
C LEU A 55 12.01 -0.95 0.92
N ASN A 56 12.11 0.38 1.00
CA ASN A 56 11.85 1.08 2.25
C ASN A 56 10.37 0.89 2.64
N PRO A 57 10.05 0.48 3.89
CA PRO A 57 8.69 0.23 4.35
C PRO A 57 7.67 1.33 4.06
N ILE A 58 8.07 2.60 3.97
CA ILE A 58 7.13 3.70 3.66
C ILE A 58 6.43 3.46 2.31
N TYR A 59 7.12 2.86 1.35
CA TYR A 59 6.58 2.60 0.02
C TYR A 59 5.70 1.36 -0.05
N PHE A 60 5.56 0.59 1.03
CA PHE A 60 4.79 -0.65 1.00
C PHE A 60 3.31 -0.34 0.78
N ALA A 61 2.79 0.73 1.35
CA ALA A 61 1.43 1.19 1.07
C ALA A 61 1.23 1.50 -0.43
N LEU A 62 2.15 2.26 -1.03
CA LEU A 62 2.07 2.55 -2.47
C LEU A 62 2.19 1.27 -3.32
N PHE A 63 3.07 0.34 -2.93
CA PHE A 63 3.27 -0.91 -3.66
C PHE A 63 2.07 -1.86 -3.55
N GLY A 64 1.49 -1.97 -2.35
CA GLY A 64 0.24 -2.69 -2.12
C GLY A 64 -0.91 -2.08 -2.92
N PHE A 65 -0.97 -0.74 -3.00
CA PHE A 65 -1.97 -0.03 -3.80
C PHE A 65 -1.84 -0.33 -5.29
N CYS A 66 -0.60 -0.48 -5.79
CA CYS A 66 -0.37 -0.88 -7.18
C CYS A 66 -1.00 -2.24 -7.49
N TYR A 67 -0.85 -3.23 -6.60
CA TYR A 67 -1.52 -4.52 -6.75
C TYR A 67 -3.04 -4.44 -6.56
N GLU A 68 -3.54 -3.61 -5.63
CA GLU A 68 -4.99 -3.48 -5.39
C GLU A 68 -5.74 -2.96 -6.62
N GLN A 69 -5.12 -2.01 -7.32
CA GLN A 69 -5.70 -1.25 -8.43
C GLN A 69 -5.22 -1.72 -9.81
N GLY A 70 -4.23 -2.61 -9.88
CA GLY A 70 -3.65 -3.09 -11.13
C GLY A 70 -2.84 -2.00 -11.86
N ILE A 71 -1.99 -1.29 -11.13
CA ILE A 71 -1.18 -0.16 -11.62
C ILE A 71 0.15 -0.72 -12.10
N GLY A 72 0.42 -0.65 -13.40
CA GLY A 72 1.62 -1.25 -13.99
C GLY A 72 1.73 -2.77 -13.83
N THR A 73 0.69 -3.43 -13.31
CA THR A 73 0.59 -4.87 -13.03
C THR A 73 -0.86 -5.35 -13.09
N GLN A 74 -1.09 -6.66 -12.99
CA GLN A 74 -2.45 -7.20 -12.87
C GLN A 74 -3.01 -6.98 -11.47
N ARG A 75 -4.30 -6.65 -11.40
CA ARG A 75 -5.00 -6.49 -10.12
C ARG A 75 -4.92 -7.78 -9.30
N ASN A 76 -4.34 -7.71 -8.10
CA ASN A 76 -4.22 -8.81 -7.17
C ASN A 76 -4.38 -8.32 -5.72
N ILE A 77 -5.60 -8.44 -5.21
CA ILE A 77 -5.96 -7.98 -3.86
C ILE A 77 -5.25 -8.82 -2.77
N ASN A 78 -4.94 -10.09 -3.05
CA ASN A 78 -4.28 -10.99 -2.11
C ASN A 78 -2.81 -10.63 -1.88
N ILE A 79 -2.12 -10.18 -2.93
CA ILE A 79 -0.74 -9.69 -2.84
C ILE A 79 -0.73 -8.30 -2.20
N SER A 80 -1.66 -7.42 -2.62
CA SER A 80 -1.84 -6.09 -2.02
C SER A 80 -1.95 -6.15 -0.50
N PHE A 81 -2.86 -6.99 0.02
CA PHE A 81 -3.04 -7.17 1.46
C PHE A 81 -1.77 -7.67 2.17
N GLN A 82 -1.03 -8.59 1.56
CA GLN A 82 0.23 -9.09 2.14
C GLN A 82 1.28 -8.00 2.25
N ILE A 83 1.38 -7.12 1.25
CA ILE A 83 2.33 -6.00 1.28
C ILE A 83 1.91 -4.98 2.35
N TYR A 84 0.62 -4.65 2.45
CA TYR A 84 0.12 -3.79 3.53
C TYR A 84 0.40 -4.38 4.90
N LEU A 85 0.17 -5.68 5.08
CA LEU A 85 0.45 -6.36 6.34
C LEU A 85 1.95 -6.35 6.67
N GLN A 86 2.82 -6.57 5.68
CA GLN A 86 4.27 -6.47 5.88
C GLN A 86 4.70 -5.06 6.27
N GLY A 87 4.11 -4.02 5.67
CA GLY A 87 4.40 -2.63 6.02
C GLY A 87 3.91 -2.30 7.43
N ALA A 88 2.72 -2.79 7.79
CA ALA A 88 2.16 -2.66 9.13
C ALA A 88 3.02 -3.35 10.20
N MET A 89 3.57 -4.55 9.91
CA MET A 89 4.54 -5.23 10.78
C MET A 89 5.86 -4.45 10.95
N LYS A 90 6.16 -3.53 10.04
CA LYS A 90 7.29 -2.60 10.11
C LYS A 90 6.90 -1.25 10.70
N GLU A 91 5.72 -1.15 11.31
CA GLU A 91 5.18 0.05 11.96
C GLU A 91 4.97 1.24 10.99
N ASP A 92 4.85 0.97 9.68
CA ASP A 92 4.48 1.99 8.71
C ASP A 92 3.00 2.38 8.86
N ALA A 93 2.75 3.60 9.34
CA ALA A 93 1.41 4.08 9.68
C ALA A 93 0.45 4.05 8.48
N THR A 94 0.95 4.38 7.29
CA THR A 94 0.17 4.32 6.05
C THR A 94 -0.26 2.88 5.78
N SER A 95 0.67 1.93 5.82
CA SER A 95 0.36 0.51 5.63
C SER A 95 -0.58 -0.04 6.71
N VAL A 96 -0.48 0.39 7.97
CA VAL A 96 -1.45 0.04 9.03
C VAL A 96 -2.86 0.50 8.66
N HIS A 97 -3.02 1.76 8.22
CA HIS A 97 -4.31 2.30 7.82
C HIS A 97 -4.91 1.50 6.66
N TRP A 98 -4.13 1.27 5.59
CA TRP A 98 -4.57 0.52 4.42
C TRP A 98 -4.85 -0.95 4.71
N CYS A 99 -4.09 -1.57 5.60
CA CYS A 99 -4.32 -2.94 6.04
C CYS A 99 -5.69 -3.08 6.73
N ARG A 100 -6.05 -2.13 7.61
CA ARG A 100 -7.37 -2.09 8.28
C ARG A 100 -8.49 -1.89 7.26
N LEU A 101 -8.36 -0.90 6.36
CA LEU A 101 -9.36 -0.63 5.33
C LEU A 101 -9.57 -1.84 4.39
N ALA A 102 -8.51 -2.57 4.07
CA ALA A 102 -8.60 -3.80 3.27
C ALA A 102 -9.28 -4.94 4.05
N ALA A 103 -9.07 -5.04 5.36
CA ALA A 103 -9.76 -6.02 6.21
C ALA A 103 -11.26 -5.73 6.33
N ASP A 104 -11.63 -4.45 6.51
CA ASP A 104 -13.04 -4.01 6.63
C ASP A 104 -13.85 -4.24 5.35
N LYS A 105 -13.20 -4.20 4.18
CA LYS A 105 -13.83 -4.49 2.87
C LYS A 105 -14.12 -5.98 2.63
N GLY A 106 -13.95 -6.84 3.64
CA GLY A 106 -14.39 -8.23 3.56
C GLY A 106 -13.45 -9.14 2.79
N LEU A 107 -12.14 -8.85 2.78
CA LEU A 107 -11.18 -9.93 2.49
C LEU A 107 -11.28 -10.94 3.64
N ALA A 108 -12.04 -12.01 3.45
CA ALA A 108 -12.05 -13.16 4.37
C ALA A 108 -10.62 -13.68 4.65
N LEU A 109 -9.70 -13.48 3.69
CA LEU A 109 -8.26 -13.74 3.82
C LEU A 109 -7.54 -12.86 4.85
N ALA A 110 -8.09 -11.68 5.17
CA ALA A 110 -7.55 -10.79 6.17
C ALA A 110 -7.74 -11.37 7.56
N GLN A 111 -8.91 -11.92 7.91
CA GLN A 111 -9.14 -12.49 9.25
C GLN A 111 -8.16 -13.63 9.58
N ASP A 112 -7.93 -14.56 8.64
CA ASP A 112 -7.01 -15.69 8.84
C ASP A 112 -5.54 -15.25 8.94
N LYS A 113 -5.11 -14.31 8.08
CA LYS A 113 -3.71 -13.82 8.07
C LYS A 113 -3.42 -12.82 9.18
N PHE A 114 -4.43 -12.06 9.63
CA PHE A 114 -4.30 -11.16 10.76
C PHE A 114 -4.18 -11.96 12.07
N ALA A 115 -4.95 -13.05 12.22
CA ALA A 115 -4.80 -13.97 13.34
C ALA A 115 -3.38 -14.58 13.40
N LEU A 116 -2.82 -14.99 12.25
CA LEU A 116 -1.45 -15.52 12.13
C LEU A 116 -0.34 -14.46 12.35
N SER A 117 -0.58 -13.22 11.95
CA SER A 117 0.33 -12.09 12.19
C SER A 117 0.34 -11.69 13.67
N ALA A 118 -0.85 -11.51 14.26
CA ALA A 118 -1.03 -11.19 15.67
C ALA A 118 -0.45 -12.26 16.60
N SER A 119 -0.46 -13.54 16.19
CA SER A 119 0.15 -14.62 16.97
C SER A 119 1.68 -14.66 16.89
N ARG A 120 2.29 -14.09 15.82
CA ARG A 120 3.74 -14.12 15.60
C ARG A 120 4.45 -12.83 16.01
N GLY A 121 3.75 -11.70 16.06
CA GLY A 121 4.28 -10.40 16.49
C GLY A 121 3.86 -10.07 17.92
N LYS A 122 4.72 -10.36 18.91
CA LYS A 122 4.70 -9.65 20.20
C LYS A 122 4.90 -8.15 19.92
N GLY A 123 3.83 -7.39 19.69
CA GLY A 123 3.92 -5.95 19.43
C GLY A 123 2.63 -5.28 18.97
N MET A 124 1.77 -5.95 18.20
CA MET A 124 0.45 -5.40 17.87
C MET A 124 -0.53 -5.75 18.99
N LYS A 125 -0.60 -4.87 19.99
CA LYS A 125 -1.69 -4.87 20.99
C LYS A 125 -3.04 -4.90 20.25
N ARG A 126 -3.70 -6.05 20.34
CA ARG A 126 -5.10 -6.31 20.78
C ARG A 126 -6.15 -5.17 20.70
N ASP A 127 -6.11 -4.28 19.71
CA ASP A 127 -7.21 -3.33 19.44
C ASP A 127 -7.88 -3.60 18.08
N LEU A 128 -8.14 -4.87 17.78
CA LEU A 128 -8.98 -5.29 16.64
C LEU A 128 -10.27 -5.98 17.07
N HIS A 129 -10.64 -5.81 18.33
CA HIS A 129 -11.98 -6.11 18.83
C HIS A 129 -12.67 -4.80 19.20
N GLU A 130 -12.93 -3.95 18.22
CA GLU A 130 -14.04 -3.01 18.31
C GLU A 130 -14.58 -2.73 16.89
N ALA A 131 -15.24 -3.75 16.34
CA ALA A 131 -16.15 -3.58 15.23
C ALA A 131 -17.35 -4.50 15.49
N ILE A 132 -18.25 -4.01 16.35
CA ILE A 132 -19.67 -4.39 16.41
C ILE A 132 -20.46 -3.16 16.00
#